data_AF-Q14MF1-F1
#
_entry.id   AF-Q14MF1-F1
#
_cell.length_a   1.000
_cell.length_b   1.000
_cell.length_c   1.000
_cell.angle_alpha   90.00
_cell.angle_beta   90.00
_cell.angle_gamma   90.00
#
_symmetry.space_group_name_H-M   'P 1'
#
loop_
_entity.id
_entity.type
_entity.pdbx_description
1 polymer ?
#
loop_
_entity_poly.entity_id
_entity_poly.type
_entity_poly.pdbx_seq_one_letter_code
_entity_poly.pdbx_strand_id
1 'polypeptide(L)'
;MKRLLTLFSVFVLGFGSSLGVVSCTVRAKHERDDNDELDRNQDLEILNQIKKEAKQTLSSWWQTKTMIDIIKDYPDQISLFEELVAQLKTKNDGSLTLTSTAISKYRFLHQLLVGFKAEFNNLNQHLQNRYSNYYLDTMPLFLGENDISFDLYNINFNKIAKLVQDTPQAVLGITVQVNIPYEVHFKGMPSQDITFKF
;
A
#
# COMPACT_ATOMS: atom_id res chain seq x y z
N MET A 1 -36.39 4.21 -5.53
CA MET A 1 -35.38 5.05 -4.84
C MET A 1 -34.00 4.60 -5.30
N LYS A 2 -33.22 5.45 -5.97
CA LYS A 2 -31.85 5.14 -6.40
C LYS A 2 -30.91 5.49 -5.25
N ARG A 3 -30.26 4.49 -4.66
CA ARG A 3 -29.17 4.69 -3.68
C ARG A 3 -27.88 4.92 -4.46
N LEU A 4 -26.90 5.61 -3.90
CA LEU A 4 -25.55 5.75 -4.46
C LEU A 4 -24.58 5.14 -3.45
N LEU A 5 -23.75 4.17 -3.87
CA LEU A 5 -22.80 3.48 -2.99
C LEU A 5 -21.40 3.78 -3.50
N THR A 6 -20.68 4.65 -2.79
CA THR A 6 -19.40 5.19 -3.26
C THR A 6 -18.31 4.93 -2.24
N LEU A 7 -17.26 4.23 -2.67
CA LEU A 7 -16.08 3.98 -1.85
C LEU A 7 -15.06 5.09 -2.13
N PHE A 8 -14.66 5.84 -1.10
CA PHE A 8 -13.63 6.88 -1.21
C PHE A 8 -12.33 6.35 -0.62
N SER A 9 -11.38 5.90 -1.44
CA SER A 9 -10.08 5.49 -0.88
C SER A 9 -9.26 6.72 -0.49
N VAL A 10 -8.90 6.85 0.79
CA VAL A 10 -7.92 7.84 1.25
C VAL A 10 -6.64 7.08 1.57
N PHE A 11 -5.61 7.34 0.79
CA PHE A 11 -4.27 6.79 1.05
C PHE A 11 -3.56 7.73 2.01
N VAL A 12 -3.58 7.42 3.31
CA VAL A 12 -2.78 8.15 4.31
C VAL A 12 -1.39 7.52 4.34
N LEU A 13 -0.44 8.13 3.64
CA LEU A 13 0.98 7.89 3.88
C LEU A 13 1.44 8.83 5.01
N GLY A 14 1.23 8.41 6.25
CA GLY A 14 1.83 9.08 7.40
C GLY A 14 3.33 8.79 7.43
N PHE A 15 4.17 9.77 7.08
CA PHE A 15 5.61 9.69 7.35
C PHE A 15 6.01 10.80 8.32
N GLY A 16 6.15 10.43 9.58
CA GLY A 16 7.03 11.13 10.50
C GLY A 16 8.47 10.83 10.09
N SER A 17 9.13 11.79 9.47
CA SER A 17 10.55 11.71 9.14
C SER A 17 11.39 11.75 10.42
N SER A 18 12.05 10.64 10.77
CA SER A 18 13.35 10.71 11.45
C SER A 18 14.39 10.01 10.60
N LEU A 19 15.25 10.82 10.00
CA LEU A 19 16.47 10.39 9.34
C LEU A 19 17.42 9.92 10.46
N GLY A 20 17.64 8.61 10.55
CA GLY A 20 18.63 8.02 11.45
C GLY A 20 19.29 6.82 10.78
N VAL A 21 20.31 7.07 9.97
CA VAL A 21 21.20 6.01 9.47
C VAL A 21 22.23 5.74 10.57
N VAL A 22 22.09 4.61 11.28
CA VAL A 22 23.15 4.12 12.17
C VAL A 22 23.94 3.07 11.41
N SER A 23 25.11 3.47 10.89
CA SER A 23 26.10 2.54 10.33
C SER A 23 26.86 1.87 11.49
N CYS A 24 26.44 0.69 11.89
CA CYS A 24 27.26 -0.17 12.75
C CYS A 24 28.27 -0.95 11.89
N THR A 25 29.49 -0.44 11.77
CA THR A 25 30.64 -1.26 11.34
C THR A 25 31.76 -1.13 12.37
N VAL A 26 32.01 -2.22 13.10
CA VAL A 26 33.25 -2.37 13.89
C VAL A 26 34.40 -2.44 12.88
N ARG A 27 35.30 -1.46 12.97
CA ARG A 27 36.38 -1.22 12.02
C ARG A 27 37.49 -2.25 12.25
N ALA A 28 37.52 -3.34 11.48
CA ALA A 28 38.76 -4.08 11.25
C ALA A 28 39.60 -3.27 10.27
N LYS A 29 40.84 -2.95 10.65
CA LYS A 29 41.79 -2.20 9.82
C LYS A 29 42.15 -3.01 8.56
N HIS A 30 41.54 -2.69 7.43
CA HIS A 30 42.12 -2.93 6.11
C HIS A 30 42.27 -1.59 5.40
N GLU A 31 43.39 -1.46 4.69
CA GLU A 31 43.77 -0.27 3.94
C GLU A 31 42.63 0.10 2.98
N ARG A 32 42.19 1.36 3.03
CA ARG A 32 41.14 1.88 2.16
C ARG A 32 41.67 1.95 0.74
N ASP A 33 41.10 1.14 -0.14
CA ASP A 33 41.13 1.41 -1.56
C ASP A 33 40.10 2.53 -1.82
N ASP A 34 40.53 3.68 -2.37
CA ASP A 34 39.66 4.85 -2.60
C ASP A 34 38.47 4.52 -3.53
N ASN A 35 38.54 3.41 -4.27
CA ASN A 35 37.44 2.88 -5.08
C ASN A 35 36.26 2.35 -4.25
N ASP A 36 36.50 1.82 -3.04
CA ASP A 36 35.44 1.27 -2.18
C ASP A 36 34.51 2.37 -1.64
N GLU A 37 35.01 3.60 -1.47
CA GLU A 37 34.21 4.73 -0.96
C GLU A 37 33.32 5.31 -2.09
N LEU A 38 33.78 5.25 -3.35
CA LEU A 38 32.98 5.61 -4.53
C LEU A 38 31.87 4.59 -4.82
N ASP A 39 32.18 3.28 -4.77
CA ASP A 39 31.20 2.21 -5.07
C ASP A 39 30.10 2.14 -4.00
N ARG A 40 30.44 2.39 -2.72
CA ARG A 40 29.45 2.51 -1.62
C ARG A 40 28.47 3.66 -1.80
N ASN A 41 28.92 4.80 -2.33
CA ASN A 41 28.05 5.93 -2.58
C ASN A 41 27.07 5.64 -3.73
N GLN A 42 27.54 4.94 -4.77
CA GLN A 42 26.72 4.53 -5.90
C GLN A 42 25.69 3.46 -5.51
N ASP A 43 26.06 2.50 -4.67
CA ASP A 43 25.15 1.49 -4.14
C ASP A 43 24.00 2.10 -3.32
N LEU A 44 24.32 3.05 -2.45
CA LEU A 44 23.32 3.78 -1.66
C LEU A 44 22.42 4.63 -2.56
N GLU A 45 22.96 5.23 -3.61
CA GLU A 45 22.19 5.99 -4.59
C GLU A 45 21.18 5.08 -5.32
N ILE A 46 21.63 3.90 -5.79
CA ILE A 46 20.76 2.92 -6.45
C ILE A 46 19.66 2.43 -5.50
N LEU A 47 20.02 2.08 -4.26
CA LEU A 47 19.04 1.66 -3.25
C LEU A 47 17.99 2.75 -3.01
N ASN A 48 18.41 4.01 -2.88
CA ASN A 48 17.50 5.14 -2.70
C ASN A 48 16.62 5.37 -3.94
N GLN A 49 17.16 5.18 -5.14
CA GLN A 49 16.40 5.27 -6.38
C GLN A 49 15.32 4.20 -6.45
N ILE A 50 15.64 2.94 -6.12
CA ILE A 50 14.69 1.83 -6.04
C ILE A 50 13.56 2.15 -5.06
N LYS A 51 13.90 2.60 -3.84
CA LYS A 51 12.92 2.99 -2.82
C LYS A 51 11.99 4.10 -3.31
N LYS A 52 12.56 5.13 -3.95
CA LYS A 52 11.80 6.27 -4.48
C LYS A 52 10.86 5.86 -5.60
N GLU A 53 11.35 5.07 -6.56
CA GLU A 53 10.56 4.58 -7.69
C GLU A 53 9.44 3.67 -7.21
N ALA A 54 9.71 2.75 -6.28
CA ALA A 54 8.68 1.89 -5.70
C ALA A 54 7.58 2.69 -5.01
N LYS A 55 7.95 3.66 -4.17
CA LYS A 55 6.99 4.56 -3.54
C LYS A 55 6.16 5.32 -4.56
N GLN A 56 6.81 5.91 -5.57
CA GLN A 56 6.12 6.73 -6.56
C GLN A 56 5.16 5.91 -7.41
N THR A 57 5.63 4.82 -8.02
CA THR A 57 4.83 3.97 -8.91
C THR A 57 3.62 3.39 -8.20
N LEU A 58 3.80 2.79 -7.02
CA LEU A 58 2.71 2.15 -6.27
C LEU A 58 1.71 3.18 -5.75
N SER A 59 2.18 4.34 -5.27
CA SER A 59 1.29 5.43 -4.83
C SER A 59 0.48 6.00 -5.99
N SER A 60 1.13 6.24 -7.14
CA SER A 60 0.45 6.73 -8.35
C SER A 60 -0.58 5.73 -8.84
N TRP A 61 -0.26 4.44 -8.88
CA TRP A 61 -1.22 3.40 -9.23
C TRP A 61 -2.43 3.42 -8.31
N TRP A 62 -2.22 3.49 -6.98
CA TRP A 62 -3.30 3.53 -6.01
C TRP A 62 -4.20 4.75 -6.18
N GLN A 63 -3.62 5.92 -6.48
CA GLN A 63 -4.37 7.16 -6.75
C GLN A 63 -5.25 7.06 -8.00
N THR A 64 -4.95 6.16 -8.94
CA THR A 64 -5.87 5.90 -10.07
C THR A 64 -7.12 5.11 -9.66
N LYS A 65 -7.15 4.53 -8.46
CA LYS A 65 -8.24 3.70 -7.92
C LYS A 65 -9.10 4.44 -6.89
N THR A 66 -9.14 5.77 -6.98
CA THR A 66 -9.73 6.68 -5.98
C THR A 66 -11.20 6.48 -5.68
N MET A 67 -11.97 5.95 -6.64
CA MET A 67 -13.41 5.70 -6.47
C MET A 67 -13.83 4.40 -7.14
N ILE A 68 -14.59 3.58 -6.40
CA ILE A 68 -15.30 2.41 -6.94
C ILE A 68 -16.79 2.64 -6.76
N ASP A 69 -17.55 2.53 -7.85
CA ASP A 69 -19.02 2.59 -7.82
C ASP A 69 -19.57 1.17 -7.71
N ILE A 70 -19.98 0.77 -6.50
CA ILE A 70 -20.44 -0.59 -6.24
C ILE A 70 -21.70 -0.91 -7.06
N ILE A 71 -22.56 0.06 -7.32
CA ILE A 71 -23.82 -0.18 -8.05
C ILE A 71 -23.54 -0.46 -9.52
N LYS A 72 -22.60 0.28 -10.10
CA LYS A 72 -22.23 0.14 -11.51
C LYS A 72 -21.29 -1.03 -11.75
N ASP A 73 -20.25 -1.17 -10.93
CA ASP A 73 -19.12 -2.05 -11.21
C ASP A 73 -19.27 -3.44 -10.54
N TYR A 74 -20.07 -3.52 -9.46
CA TYR A 74 -20.28 -4.74 -8.67
C TYR A 74 -21.75 -4.92 -8.22
N PRO A 75 -22.73 -4.90 -9.14
CA PRO A 75 -24.15 -4.92 -8.78
C PRO A 75 -24.56 -6.16 -7.96
N ASP A 76 -23.90 -7.29 -8.18
CA ASP A 76 -24.09 -8.54 -7.43
C ASP A 76 -23.53 -8.49 -5.99
N GLN A 77 -22.69 -7.52 -5.65
CA GLN A 77 -22.11 -7.35 -4.33
C GLN A 77 -22.78 -6.25 -3.48
N ILE A 78 -23.90 -5.68 -3.95
CA ILE A 78 -24.62 -4.61 -3.23
C ILE A 78 -25.01 -5.06 -1.82
N SER A 79 -25.60 -6.25 -1.66
CA SER A 79 -26.02 -6.75 -0.34
C SER A 79 -24.83 -6.99 0.60
N LEU A 80 -23.73 -7.57 0.09
CA LEU A 80 -22.50 -7.75 0.86
C LEU A 80 -21.89 -6.42 1.30
N PHE A 81 -21.97 -5.40 0.44
CA PHE A 81 -21.52 -4.05 0.79
C PHE A 81 -22.40 -3.41 1.85
N GLU A 82 -23.73 -3.53 1.76
CA GLU A 82 -24.66 -3.06 2.79
C GLU A 82 -24.40 -3.74 4.15
N GLU A 83 -24.15 -5.05 4.15
CA GLU A 83 -23.76 -5.81 5.34
C GLU A 83 -22.43 -5.34 5.93
N LEU A 84 -21.42 -5.12 5.09
CA LEU A 84 -20.12 -4.59 5.52
C LEU A 84 -20.26 -3.20 6.16
N VAL A 85 -21.04 -2.31 5.54
CA VAL A 85 -21.34 -0.98 6.10
C VAL A 85 -22.09 -1.10 7.43
N ALA A 86 -23.05 -2.02 7.56
CA ALA A 86 -23.76 -2.26 8.81
C ALA A 86 -22.81 -2.73 9.91
N GLN A 87 -21.89 -3.66 9.61
CA GLN A 87 -20.86 -4.12 10.54
C GLN A 87 -19.96 -2.96 11.01
N LEU A 88 -19.46 -2.15 10.08
CA LEU A 88 -18.63 -0.98 10.41
C LEU A 88 -19.33 0.03 11.32
N LYS A 89 -20.64 0.24 11.15
CA LYS A 89 -21.43 1.13 12.00
C LYS A 89 -21.60 0.63 13.44
N THR A 90 -21.46 -0.66 13.68
CA THR A 90 -21.56 -1.26 15.03
C THR A 90 -20.25 -1.24 15.82
N LYS A 91 -19.13 -0.94 15.16
CA LYS A 91 -17.80 -0.89 15.79
C LYS A 91 -17.59 0.46 16.49
N ASN A 92 -17.11 0.44 17.73
CA ASN A 92 -16.92 1.65 18.56
C ASN A 92 -15.90 2.64 17.99
N ASP A 93 -14.88 2.15 17.28
CA ASP A 93 -13.87 2.91 16.55
C ASP A 93 -14.27 3.21 15.09
N GLY A 94 -15.40 2.64 14.63
CA GLY A 94 -15.89 2.77 13.27
C GLY A 94 -14.98 2.14 12.22
N SER A 95 -14.07 1.24 12.62
CA SER A 95 -13.09 0.62 11.73
C SER A 95 -13.17 -0.91 11.70
N LEU A 96 -12.73 -1.49 10.58
CA LEU A 96 -12.59 -2.93 10.41
C LEU A 96 -11.35 -3.23 9.58
N THR A 97 -10.39 -3.92 10.17
CA THR A 97 -9.23 -4.45 9.45
C THR A 97 -9.57 -5.78 8.79
N LEU A 98 -9.39 -5.87 7.48
CA LEU A 98 -9.48 -7.10 6.72
C LEU A 98 -8.09 -7.54 6.26
N THR A 99 -7.75 -8.82 6.43
CA THR A 99 -6.52 -9.44 5.90
C THR A 99 -6.84 -10.31 4.68
N SER A 100 -5.82 -10.75 3.93
CA SER A 100 -5.89 -11.55 2.68
C SER A 100 -7.17 -12.37 2.47
N THR A 101 -7.46 -13.35 3.33
CA THR A 101 -8.65 -14.23 3.20
C THR A 101 -9.97 -13.49 3.40
N ALA A 102 -10.02 -12.54 4.33
CA ALA A 102 -11.21 -11.73 4.59
C ALA A 102 -11.46 -10.69 3.49
N ILE A 103 -10.39 -10.13 2.91
CA ILE A 103 -10.46 -9.25 1.72
C ILE A 103 -11.12 -9.99 0.56
N SER A 104 -10.75 -11.25 0.35
CA SER A 104 -11.20 -12.07 -0.78
C SER A 104 -12.71 -12.36 -0.79
N LYS A 105 -13.41 -12.16 0.33
CA LYS A 105 -14.88 -12.24 0.39
C LYS A 105 -15.57 -11.12 -0.39
N TYR A 106 -14.90 -9.98 -0.54
CA TYR A 106 -15.43 -8.79 -1.21
C TYR A 106 -14.71 -8.62 -2.55
N ARG A 107 -15.40 -8.87 -3.67
CA ARG A 107 -14.77 -8.87 -5.00
C ARG A 107 -14.17 -7.51 -5.34
N PHE A 108 -14.81 -6.42 -4.95
CA PHE A 108 -14.29 -5.07 -5.17
C PHE A 108 -12.99 -4.80 -4.41
N LEU A 109 -12.81 -5.33 -3.18
CA LEU A 109 -11.54 -5.23 -2.44
C LEU A 109 -10.50 -6.22 -2.98
N HIS A 110 -10.93 -7.42 -3.34
CA HIS A 110 -10.06 -8.43 -3.91
C HIS A 110 -9.45 -7.96 -5.24
N GLN A 111 -10.23 -7.30 -6.10
CA GLN A 111 -9.74 -6.73 -7.35
C GLN A 111 -8.70 -5.63 -7.13
N LEU A 112 -8.86 -4.80 -6.08
CA LEU A 112 -7.82 -3.84 -5.68
C LEU A 112 -6.54 -4.56 -5.26
N LEU A 113 -6.65 -5.61 -4.46
CA LEU A 113 -5.51 -6.40 -4.01
C LEU A 113 -4.78 -7.07 -5.18
N VAL A 114 -5.52 -7.72 -6.08
CA VAL A 114 -4.96 -8.38 -7.28
C VAL A 114 -4.30 -7.36 -8.19
N GLY A 115 -4.96 -6.22 -8.43
CA GLY A 115 -4.40 -5.14 -9.24
C GLY A 115 -3.11 -4.58 -8.66
N PHE A 116 -3.05 -4.39 -7.34
CA PHE A 116 -1.84 -3.92 -6.67
C PHE A 116 -0.70 -4.94 -6.84
N LYS A 117 -0.97 -6.23 -6.59
CA LYS A 117 0.04 -7.29 -6.74
C LYS A 117 0.58 -7.37 -8.17
N ALA A 118 -0.28 -7.17 -9.17
CA ALA A 118 0.15 -7.12 -10.56
C ALA A 118 1.08 -5.91 -10.82
N GLU A 119 0.73 -4.72 -10.35
CA GLU A 119 1.57 -3.54 -10.48
C GLU A 119 2.92 -3.71 -9.75
N PHE A 120 2.90 -4.27 -8.55
CA PHE A 120 4.09 -4.60 -7.78
C PHE A 120 5.01 -5.54 -8.56
N ASN A 121 4.47 -6.62 -9.11
CA ASN A 121 5.25 -7.59 -9.89
C ASN A 121 5.84 -6.96 -11.17
N ASN A 122 5.08 -6.12 -11.86
CA ASN A 122 5.56 -5.41 -13.05
C ASN A 122 6.73 -4.48 -12.71
N LEU A 123 6.58 -3.69 -11.64
CA LEU A 123 7.65 -2.83 -11.14
C LEU A 123 8.88 -3.65 -10.73
N ASN A 124 8.68 -4.74 -10.01
CA ASN A 124 9.76 -5.59 -9.51
C ASN A 124 10.57 -6.19 -10.67
N GLN A 125 9.89 -6.69 -11.70
CA GLN A 125 10.53 -7.19 -12.93
C GLN A 125 11.28 -6.08 -13.67
N HIS A 126 10.69 -4.89 -13.77
CA HIS A 126 11.32 -3.73 -14.41
C HIS A 126 12.61 -3.30 -13.68
N LEU A 127 12.58 -3.25 -12.35
CA LEU A 127 13.74 -2.96 -11.52
C LEU A 127 14.81 -4.05 -11.65
N GLN A 128 14.41 -5.33 -11.66
CA GLN A 128 15.33 -6.46 -11.85
C GLN A 128 16.06 -6.35 -13.18
N ASN A 129 15.33 -6.07 -14.28
CA ASN A 129 15.91 -5.93 -15.60
C ASN A 129 16.91 -4.75 -15.67
N ARG A 130 16.54 -3.60 -15.08
CA ARG A 130 17.37 -2.39 -15.07
C ARG A 130 18.66 -2.57 -14.28
N TYR A 131 18.59 -3.27 -13.15
CA TYR A 131 19.69 -3.48 -12.21
C TYR A 131 20.16 -4.94 -12.22
N SER A 132 20.09 -5.60 -13.37
CA SER A 132 20.31 -7.06 -13.51
C SER A 132 21.66 -7.54 -12.99
N ASN A 133 22.69 -6.69 -13.03
CA ASN A 133 24.01 -6.97 -12.45
C ASN A 133 24.00 -7.12 -10.92
N TYR A 134 22.96 -6.61 -10.25
CA TYR A 134 22.77 -6.72 -8.80
C TYR A 134 21.76 -7.82 -8.40
N TYR A 135 21.02 -8.38 -9.37
CA TYR A 135 19.88 -9.29 -9.14
C TYR A 135 19.89 -10.47 -10.12
N LEU A 136 20.79 -11.43 -9.90
CA LEU A 136 20.92 -12.62 -10.76
C LEU A 136 19.79 -13.63 -10.54
N ASP A 137 19.47 -13.91 -9.28
CA ASP A 137 18.50 -14.91 -8.83
C ASP A 137 17.53 -14.37 -7.76
N THR A 138 17.65 -13.08 -7.45
CA THR A 138 16.81 -12.39 -6.46
C THR A 138 15.96 -11.31 -7.13
N MET A 139 14.92 -10.87 -6.41
CA MET A 139 14.06 -9.78 -6.83
C MET A 139 14.36 -8.53 -5.99
N PRO A 140 14.36 -7.32 -6.58
CA PRO A 140 14.60 -6.08 -5.84
C PRO A 140 13.59 -5.79 -4.73
N LEU A 141 12.35 -6.23 -4.91
CA LEU A 141 11.26 -6.03 -3.96
C LEU A 141 10.70 -7.38 -3.52
N PHE A 142 10.31 -7.49 -2.26
CA PHE A 142 9.62 -8.67 -1.72
C PHE A 142 8.32 -8.27 -1.02
N LEU A 143 7.28 -9.08 -1.21
CA LEU A 143 5.94 -8.85 -0.68
C LEU A 143 5.50 -10.11 0.08
N GLY A 144 5.33 -9.99 1.40
CA GLY A 144 4.81 -11.07 2.23
C GLY A 144 3.34 -11.37 1.91
N GLU A 145 3.00 -12.64 1.69
CA GLU A 145 1.65 -13.03 1.24
C GLU A 145 0.53 -12.72 2.26
N ASN A 146 0.88 -12.68 3.56
CA ASN A 146 -0.07 -12.53 4.67
C ASN A 146 -0.06 -11.15 5.32
N ASP A 147 0.78 -10.24 4.85
CA ASP A 147 1.02 -8.98 5.56
C ASP A 147 0.19 -7.82 5.00
N ILE A 148 -0.62 -8.09 3.97
CA ILE A 148 -1.50 -7.09 3.38
C ILE A 148 -2.81 -7.00 4.17
N SER A 149 -3.12 -5.80 4.65
CA SER A 149 -4.37 -5.52 5.34
C SER A 149 -5.04 -4.23 4.83
N PHE A 150 -6.36 -4.25 4.80
CA PHE A 150 -7.20 -3.10 4.48
C PHE A 150 -7.95 -2.67 5.72
N ASP A 151 -7.71 -1.44 6.15
CA ASP A 151 -8.48 -0.80 7.20
C ASP A 151 -9.65 -0.04 6.58
N LEU A 152 -10.85 -0.48 6.93
CA LEU A 152 -12.08 0.07 6.41
C LEU A 152 -12.68 1.02 7.43
N TYR A 153 -13.17 2.17 6.97
CA TYR A 153 -13.86 3.15 7.81
C TYR A 153 -15.21 3.52 7.20
N ASN A 154 -16.27 3.57 8.00
CA ASN A 154 -17.56 4.04 7.50
C ASN A 154 -17.58 5.57 7.33
N ILE A 155 -18.00 6.05 6.16
CA ILE A 155 -18.24 7.47 5.93
C ILE A 155 -19.62 7.83 6.47
N ASN A 156 -19.66 8.73 7.46
CA ASN A 156 -20.91 9.17 8.06
C ASN A 156 -21.55 10.31 7.25
N PHE A 157 -22.26 9.95 6.17
CA PHE A 157 -22.97 10.91 5.34
C PHE A 157 -24.08 11.66 6.09
N ASN A 158 -24.61 11.14 7.20
CA ASN A 158 -25.58 11.88 8.02
C ASN A 158 -24.94 13.10 8.71
N LYS A 159 -23.66 13.01 9.09
CA LYS A 159 -22.91 14.17 9.62
C LYS A 159 -22.58 15.15 8.50
N ILE A 160 -22.24 14.67 7.31
CA ILE A 160 -21.92 15.51 6.14
C ILE A 160 -23.17 16.24 5.63
N ALA A 161 -24.32 15.55 5.56
CA ALA A 161 -25.59 16.10 5.11
C ALA A 161 -26.10 17.24 6.02
N LYS A 162 -25.71 17.26 7.30
CA LYS A 162 -25.98 18.40 8.19
C LYS A 162 -25.19 19.66 7.83
N LEU A 163 -24.10 19.51 7.09
CA LEU A 163 -23.22 20.60 6.65
C LEU A 163 -23.54 21.10 5.24
N VAL A 164 -24.38 20.38 4.48
CA VAL A 164 -24.73 20.71 3.08
C VAL A 164 -26.23 20.55 2.86
N GLN A 165 -26.94 21.66 2.58
CA GLN A 165 -28.35 21.64 2.21
C GLN A 165 -28.54 20.77 0.96
N ASP A 166 -29.55 19.89 0.98
CA ASP A 166 -29.96 18.99 -0.13
C ASP A 166 -29.10 17.75 -0.43
N THR A 167 -28.40 17.19 0.57
CA THR A 167 -27.73 15.89 0.36
C THR A 167 -28.74 14.72 0.41
N PRO A 168 -28.87 13.88 -0.64
CA PRO A 168 -29.83 12.79 -0.65
C PRO A 168 -29.53 11.75 0.46
N GLN A 169 -30.58 11.34 1.18
CA GLN A 169 -30.55 10.62 2.46
C GLN A 169 -30.10 9.15 2.42
N ALA A 170 -29.52 8.65 1.33
CA ALA A 170 -29.24 7.21 1.18
C ALA A 170 -27.91 6.90 0.47
N VAL A 171 -26.88 7.72 0.72
CA VAL A 171 -25.52 7.41 0.28
C VAL A 171 -24.83 6.55 1.34
N LEU A 172 -24.32 5.39 0.95
CA LEU A 172 -23.36 4.66 1.80
C LEU A 172 -21.98 4.75 1.16
N GLY A 173 -20.97 4.72 2.00
CA GLY A 173 -19.60 4.76 1.54
C GLY A 173 -18.67 4.38 2.65
N ILE A 174 -17.56 3.79 2.24
CA ILE A 174 -16.47 3.43 3.12
C ILE A 174 -15.19 4.05 2.59
N THR A 175 -14.27 4.33 3.49
CA THR A 175 -12.89 4.62 3.17
C THR A 175 -12.08 3.35 3.33
N VAL A 176 -11.21 3.07 2.36
CA VAL A 176 -10.21 2.00 2.45
C VAL A 176 -8.86 2.64 2.63
N GLN A 177 -8.24 2.40 3.77
CA GLN A 177 -6.81 2.59 4.00
C GLN A 177 -6.11 1.26 3.79
N VAL A 178 -4.94 1.28 3.17
CA VAL A 178 -4.25 0.07 2.75
C VAL A 178 -2.86 0.03 3.35
N ASN A 179 -2.59 -1.07 4.03
CA ASN A 179 -1.31 -1.34 4.66
C ASN A 179 -0.68 -2.52 3.92
N ILE A 180 0.34 -2.21 3.13
CA ILE A 180 1.08 -3.21 2.35
C ILE A 180 2.56 -3.07 2.70
N PRO A 181 3.06 -3.89 3.64
CA PRO A 181 4.48 -3.94 3.91
C PRO A 181 5.17 -4.68 2.77
N TYR A 182 6.30 -4.12 2.33
CA TYR A 182 7.19 -4.73 1.37
C TYR A 182 8.63 -4.44 1.77
N GLU A 183 9.53 -5.32 1.35
CA GLU A 183 10.95 -5.20 1.58
C GLU A 183 11.66 -4.77 0.29
N VAL A 184 12.79 -4.09 0.45
CA VAL A 184 13.70 -3.77 -0.65
C VAL A 184 14.99 -4.55 -0.41
N HIS A 185 15.31 -5.46 -1.32
CA HIS A 185 16.53 -6.26 -1.28
C HIS A 185 17.58 -5.60 -2.18
N PHE A 186 18.86 -5.61 -1.78
CA PHE A 186 19.95 -5.05 -2.58
C PHE A 186 21.25 -5.82 -2.34
N LYS A 187 21.91 -6.27 -3.41
CA LYS A 187 23.21 -6.98 -3.38
C LYS A 187 23.33 -8.07 -2.29
N GLY A 188 22.40 -9.03 -2.19
CA GLY A 188 22.50 -10.16 -1.23
C GLY A 188 22.68 -9.77 0.25
N MET A 189 22.67 -8.47 0.57
CA MET A 189 22.58 -7.94 1.89
C MET A 189 21.07 -7.89 2.16
N PRO A 190 20.54 -8.74 3.06
CA PRO A 190 19.27 -8.41 3.66
C PRO A 190 19.51 -7.03 4.29
N SER A 191 18.98 -5.97 3.70
CA SER A 191 19.03 -4.67 4.33
C SER A 191 18.26 -4.87 5.63
N GLN A 192 18.99 -4.93 6.75
CA GLN A 192 18.44 -5.24 8.07
C GLN A 192 17.11 -4.52 8.23
N ASP A 193 16.06 -5.33 8.36
CA ASP A 193 14.71 -5.01 8.79
C ASP A 193 14.39 -3.52 8.77
N ILE A 194 14.12 -2.98 7.59
CA ILE A 194 13.21 -1.84 7.54
C ILE A 194 11.81 -2.44 7.44
N THR A 195 11.36 -3.04 8.54
CA THR A 195 9.94 -3.35 8.74
C THR A 195 9.22 -2.01 8.81
N PHE A 196 8.64 -1.57 7.69
CA PHE A 196 7.72 -0.45 7.71
C PHE A 196 6.41 -0.93 8.35
N LYS A 197 6.35 -0.85 9.68
CA LYS A 197 5.07 -0.88 10.41
C LYS A 197 4.43 0.49 10.27
N PHE A 198 3.26 0.51 9.63
CA PHE A 198 2.37 1.67 9.56
C PHE A 198 1.20 1.43 10.51
#